data_AF-A0A7C7Y194-F1
#
_entry.id   AF-A0A7C7Y194-F1
#
_cell.length_a   1.000
_cell.length_b   1.000
_cell.length_c   1.000
_cell.angle_alpha   90.00
_cell.angle_beta   90.00
_cell.angle_gamma   90.00
#
_symmetry.space_group_name_H-M   'P 1'
#
loop_
_entity.id
_entity.type
_entity.pdbx_description
1 polymer ?
#
loop_
_entity_poly.entity_id
_entity_poly.type
_entity_poly.pdbx_seq_one_letter_code
_entity_poly.pdbx_strand_id
1 'polypeptide(L)'
;MIEYPKWRRPFVSSGTKRLALIFALNLVVVQSHADLSLTEDQKRNYIASLDTSQVEAIREYINNCLSGFDGIGYPCEVDPEHEGKSIKEQPRDHVDGRFALLRIDPFSSGGEIYVVMFQNPPHLVVHIWVYELGGVRPVIRSFLVDKMSSGKRLKIARSLQPYLREDWFTR
;
A
#
# COMPACT_ATOMS: atom_id res chain seq x y z
N MET A 1 -9.64 25.55 9.57
CA MET A 1 -10.64 25.11 8.59
C MET A 1 -10.03 25.39 7.22
N ILE A 2 -9.49 24.37 6.56
CA ILE A 2 -8.73 24.55 5.31
C ILE A 2 -9.64 24.11 4.16
N GLU A 3 -9.97 25.07 3.29
CA GLU A 3 -10.73 24.86 2.06
C GLU A 3 -9.86 24.20 1.00
N TYR A 4 -10.38 23.14 0.38
CA TYR A 4 -9.75 22.48 -0.77
C TYR A 4 -10.07 23.26 -2.06
N PRO A 5 -9.12 23.42 -2.99
CA PRO A 5 -9.37 24.14 -4.23
C PRO A 5 -10.24 23.30 -5.19
N LYS A 6 -11.33 23.91 -5.67
CA LYS A 6 -12.23 23.35 -6.69
C LYS A 6 -11.59 23.54 -8.07
N TRP A 7 -11.11 22.47 -8.72
CA TRP A 7 -10.69 22.53 -10.11
C TRP A 7 -11.56 21.66 -11.02
N ARG A 8 -12.07 22.31 -12.08
CA ARG A 8 -13.00 21.76 -13.08
C ARG A 8 -12.34 20.67 -13.90
N ARG A 9 -13.14 19.66 -14.28
CA ARG A 9 -12.78 18.59 -15.22
C ARG A 9 -12.41 19.15 -16.60
N PRO A 10 -11.57 18.41 -17.33
CA PRO A 10 -11.96 18.00 -18.66
C PRO A 10 -11.97 16.48 -18.80
N PHE A 11 -12.96 16.03 -19.57
CA PHE A 11 -13.23 14.67 -19.99
C PHE A 11 -12.51 14.41 -21.32
N VAL A 12 -11.71 13.35 -21.44
CA VAL A 12 -11.40 12.53 -22.65
C VAL A 12 -10.61 11.31 -22.10
N SER A 13 -11.13 10.07 -21.99
CA SER A 13 -11.51 9.05 -22.99
C SER A 13 -10.33 8.47 -23.79
N SER A 14 -10.12 7.14 -23.63
CA SER A 14 -9.22 6.22 -24.37
C SER A 14 -7.94 5.86 -23.61
N GLY A 15 -7.58 4.61 -23.36
CA GLY A 15 -8.13 3.32 -23.77
C GLY A 15 -7.15 2.22 -23.34
N THR A 16 -7.59 1.36 -22.42
CA THR A 16 -7.19 -0.04 -22.14
C THR A 16 -7.56 -0.31 -20.68
N LYS A 17 -8.76 -0.85 -20.47
CA LYS A 17 -9.23 -1.27 -19.16
C LYS A 17 -8.44 -2.51 -18.73
N ARG A 18 -7.34 -2.34 -17.99
CA ARG A 18 -6.85 -3.41 -17.11
C ARG A 18 -7.76 -3.40 -15.87
N LEU A 19 -8.86 -4.15 -15.93
CA LEU A 19 -9.57 -4.56 -14.73
C LEU A 19 -8.64 -5.51 -13.97
N ALA A 20 -7.84 -4.99 -13.05
CA ALA A 20 -7.31 -5.79 -11.97
C ALA A 20 -8.43 -5.90 -10.92
N LEU A 21 -8.94 -7.12 -10.75
CA LEU A 21 -9.98 -7.46 -9.77
C LEU A 21 -9.42 -7.21 -8.36
N ILE A 22 -9.55 -5.99 -7.84
CA ILE A 22 -9.20 -5.66 -6.47
C ILE A 22 -10.30 -6.24 -5.58
N PHE A 23 -9.88 -6.99 -4.55
CA PHE A 23 -10.72 -7.60 -3.53
C PHE A 23 -11.96 -6.76 -3.23
N ALA A 24 -13.10 -7.17 -3.77
CA ALA A 24 -14.38 -6.76 -3.24
C ALA A 24 -14.50 -7.45 -1.88
N LEU A 25 -13.94 -6.83 -0.84
CA LEU A 25 -14.37 -7.01 0.54
C LEU A 25 -15.80 -6.46 0.63
N ASN A 26 -16.74 -7.06 -0.10
CA ASN A 26 -18.15 -6.91 0.19
C ASN A 26 -18.32 -7.49 1.59
N LEU A 27 -18.56 -6.60 2.55
CA LEU A 27 -19.01 -6.93 3.88
C LEU A 27 -20.25 -7.83 3.75
N VAL A 28 -20.04 -9.14 3.74
CA VAL A 28 -21.03 -10.05 4.29
C VAL A 28 -20.97 -9.82 5.79
N VAL A 29 -21.93 -9.02 6.25
CA VAL A 29 -22.32 -8.95 7.65
C VAL A 29 -22.86 -10.33 8.02
N VAL A 30 -21.96 -11.26 8.34
CA VAL A 30 -22.26 -12.40 9.20
C VAL A 30 -21.10 -12.50 10.17
N GLN A 31 -21.40 -12.19 11.42
CA GLN A 31 -20.56 -12.53 12.56
C GLN A 31 -20.43 -14.04 12.62
N SER A 32 -19.31 -14.56 12.13
CA SER A 32 -18.65 -15.72 12.69
C SER A 32 -17.16 -15.53 12.44
N HIS A 33 -16.33 -16.00 13.37
CA HIS A 33 -14.89 -16.09 13.21
C HIS A 33 -14.54 -17.12 12.13
N ALA A 34 -14.99 -16.90 10.89
CA ALA A 34 -14.45 -17.60 9.75
C ALA A 34 -13.01 -17.08 9.59
N ASP A 35 -12.05 -17.91 9.96
CA ASP A 35 -10.67 -17.72 9.52
C ASP A 35 -10.71 -17.44 8.02
N LEU A 36 -10.13 -16.31 7.62
CA LEU A 36 -10.08 -15.94 6.21
C LEU A 36 -9.38 -17.08 5.47
N SER A 37 -10.11 -17.86 4.70
CA SER A 37 -9.55 -18.93 3.86
C SER A 37 -9.60 -18.47 2.42
N LEU A 38 -8.43 -18.23 1.81
CA LEU A 38 -8.34 -17.89 0.40
C LEU A 38 -8.57 -19.15 -0.42
N THR A 39 -9.40 -19.06 -1.45
CA THR A 39 -9.44 -20.09 -2.48
C THR A 39 -8.11 -20.10 -3.25
N GLU A 40 -7.79 -21.19 -3.93
CA GLU A 40 -6.59 -21.27 -4.76
C GLU A 40 -6.55 -20.16 -5.83
N ASP A 41 -7.69 -19.81 -6.40
CA ASP A 41 -7.79 -18.73 -7.38
C ASP A 41 -7.50 -17.36 -6.74
N GLN A 42 -8.03 -17.11 -5.53
CA GLN A 42 -7.73 -15.89 -4.80
C GLN A 42 -6.26 -15.79 -4.42
N LYS A 43 -5.65 -16.90 -3.98
CA LYS A 43 -4.22 -16.98 -3.67
C LYS A 43 -3.37 -16.70 -4.92
N ARG A 44 -3.68 -17.33 -6.06
CA ARG A 44 -2.95 -17.08 -7.32
C ARG A 44 -3.07 -15.63 -7.77
N ASN A 45 -4.27 -15.05 -7.73
CA ASN A 45 -4.49 -13.65 -8.09
C ASN A 45 -3.77 -12.68 -7.14
N TYR A 46 -3.73 -13.02 -5.85
CA TYR A 46 -2.99 -12.25 -4.86
C TYR A 46 -1.49 -12.26 -5.14
N ILE A 47 -0.90 -13.45 -5.33
CA ILE A 47 0.52 -13.59 -5.68
C ILE A 47 0.84 -12.81 -6.97
N ALA A 48 0.01 -12.94 -8.01
CA ALA A 48 0.18 -12.20 -9.25
C ALA A 48 0.15 -10.67 -9.05
N SER A 49 -0.56 -10.16 -8.04
CA SER A 49 -0.55 -8.72 -7.70
C SER A 49 0.73 -8.28 -6.99
N LEU A 50 1.39 -9.18 -6.26
CA LEU A 50 2.69 -8.94 -5.62
C LEU A 50 3.87 -9.00 -6.60
N ASP A 51 3.73 -9.77 -7.69
CA ASP A 51 4.75 -9.96 -8.74
C ASP A 51 4.76 -8.85 -9.80
N THR A 52 4.35 -7.63 -9.42
CA THR A 52 4.35 -6.46 -10.31
C THR A 52 5.58 -5.58 -10.07
N SER A 53 6.04 -4.89 -11.13
CA SER A 53 7.20 -4.00 -11.04
C SER A 53 7.00 -2.85 -10.03
N GLN A 54 5.75 -2.46 -9.78
CA GLN A 54 5.34 -1.43 -8.85
C GLN A 54 5.56 -1.88 -7.42
N VAL A 55 5.11 -3.08 -7.09
CA VAL A 55 5.29 -3.65 -5.75
C VAL A 55 6.77 -3.93 -5.50
N GLU A 56 7.50 -4.44 -6.49
CA GLU A 56 8.96 -4.58 -6.40
C GLU A 56 9.65 -3.24 -6.12
N ALA A 57 9.29 -2.18 -6.85
CA ALA A 57 9.83 -0.83 -6.65
C ALA A 57 9.49 -0.25 -5.26
N ILE A 58 8.28 -0.51 -4.72
CA ILE A 58 7.93 -0.11 -3.35
C ILE A 58 8.87 -0.77 -2.34
N ARG A 59 9.13 -2.08 -2.49
CA ARG A 59 9.99 -2.83 -1.58
C ARG A 59 11.44 -2.37 -1.65
N GLU A 60 11.96 -2.22 -2.86
CA GLU A 60 13.31 -1.70 -3.10
C GLU A 60 13.46 -0.30 -2.47
N TYR A 61 12.47 0.58 -2.67
CA TYR A 61 12.48 1.93 -2.10
C TYR A 61 12.50 1.92 -0.56
N ILE A 62 11.62 1.16 0.08
CA ILE A 62 11.55 1.06 1.55
C ILE A 62 12.86 0.47 2.10
N ASN A 63 13.35 -0.62 1.52
CA ASN A 63 14.59 -1.26 1.96
C ASN A 63 15.80 -0.34 1.81
N ASN A 64 15.93 0.37 0.69
CA ASN A 64 17.01 1.33 0.46
C ASN A 64 16.91 2.53 1.41
N CYS A 65 15.69 3.01 1.69
CA CYS A 65 15.48 4.08 2.66
C CYS A 65 15.95 3.67 4.07
N LEU A 66 15.69 2.43 4.48
CA LEU A 66 16.00 1.92 5.81
C LEU A 66 17.43 1.40 5.96
N SER A 67 18.11 1.06 4.86
CA SER A 67 19.52 0.60 4.86
C SER A 67 20.54 1.70 5.17
N GLY A 68 20.09 2.96 5.21
CA GLY A 68 20.98 4.11 5.40
C GLY A 68 21.62 4.61 4.11
N PHE A 69 21.05 4.28 2.95
CA PHE A 69 21.48 4.84 1.68
C PHE A 69 21.22 6.35 1.65
N ASP A 70 22.27 7.14 1.40
CA ASP A 70 22.17 8.60 1.31
C ASP A 70 21.61 9.04 -0.05
N GLY A 71 20.89 10.18 -0.06
CA GLY A 71 20.41 10.81 -1.30
C GLY A 71 18.99 10.41 -1.73
N ILE A 72 18.25 9.63 -0.92
CA ILE A 72 16.81 9.39 -1.14
C ILE A 72 16.03 10.47 -0.41
N GLY A 73 15.44 11.42 -1.13
CA GLY A 73 14.58 12.46 -0.53
C GLY A 73 13.20 11.94 -0.09
N TYR A 74 12.25 12.85 0.15
CA TYR A 74 10.85 12.50 0.46
C TYR A 74 10.26 11.51 -0.59
N PRO A 75 9.48 10.49 -0.17
CA PRO A 75 8.99 10.22 1.20
C PRO A 75 9.92 9.38 2.12
N CYS A 76 11.21 9.22 1.80
CA CYS A 76 12.12 8.52 2.70
C CYS A 76 12.48 9.37 3.93
N GLU A 77 13.10 10.53 3.68
CA GLU A 77 13.57 11.45 4.71
C GLU A 77 12.43 12.28 5.31
N VAL A 78 12.63 12.71 6.55
CA VAL A 78 11.74 13.64 7.24
C VAL A 78 11.62 14.93 6.43
N ASP A 79 10.39 15.33 6.14
CA ASP A 79 10.09 16.58 5.45
C ASP A 79 9.19 17.44 6.35
N PRO A 80 9.64 18.64 6.78
CA PRO A 80 8.86 19.54 7.62
C PRO A 80 7.51 19.96 7.01
N GLU A 81 7.36 19.94 5.68
CA GLU A 81 6.09 20.25 5.01
C GLU A 81 5.11 19.05 5.05
N HIS A 82 5.62 17.87 5.38
CA HIS A 82 4.91 16.60 5.32
C HIS A 82 5.08 15.77 6.60
N GLU A 83 5.04 16.41 7.77
CA GLU A 83 5.20 15.75 9.08
C GLU A 83 4.33 14.48 9.23
N GLY A 84 4.95 13.41 9.73
CA GLY A 84 4.34 12.11 9.94
C GLY A 84 4.06 11.31 8.66
N LYS A 85 4.60 11.75 7.51
CA LYS A 85 4.39 11.12 6.19
C LYS A 85 5.70 10.65 5.54
N SER A 86 6.77 10.56 6.33
CA SER A 86 8.03 9.99 5.89
C SER A 86 8.27 8.61 6.50
N ILE A 87 9.00 7.77 5.76
CA ILE A 87 9.36 6.43 6.20
C ILE A 87 10.23 6.50 7.46
N LYS A 88 11.24 7.39 7.48
CA LYS A 88 12.17 7.52 8.61
C LYS A 88 11.56 8.14 9.88
N GLU A 89 10.36 8.69 9.80
CA GLU A 89 9.61 9.13 10.99
C GLU A 89 8.92 7.95 11.71
N GLN A 90 8.78 6.80 11.03
CA GLN A 90 8.18 5.61 11.63
C GLN A 90 9.23 4.82 12.41
N PRO A 91 8.86 4.15 13.51
CA PRO A 91 9.78 3.24 14.20
C PRO A 91 10.24 2.13 13.25
N ARG A 92 11.56 1.90 13.20
CA ARG A 92 12.19 0.96 12.26
C ARG A 92 11.66 -0.46 12.35
N ASP A 93 11.24 -0.89 13.53
CA ASP A 93 10.74 -2.25 13.76
C ASP A 93 9.33 -2.47 13.17
N HIS A 94 8.68 -1.43 12.65
CA HIS A 94 7.28 -1.45 12.21
C HIS A 94 7.10 -1.29 10.71
N VAL A 95 8.17 -0.98 9.97
CA VAL A 95 8.16 -0.71 8.53
C VAL A 95 9.36 -1.42 7.90
N ASP A 96 9.12 -2.24 6.89
CA ASP A 96 10.15 -2.92 6.10
C ASP A 96 9.62 -3.26 4.70
N GLY A 97 10.45 -3.89 3.86
CA GLY A 97 10.01 -4.36 2.54
C GLY A 97 8.99 -5.51 2.58
N ARG A 98 8.54 -5.98 3.75
CA ARG A 98 7.59 -7.08 3.91
C ARG A 98 6.22 -6.54 4.34
N PHE A 99 5.27 -6.55 3.42
CA PHE A 99 3.93 -6.04 3.67
C PHE A 99 2.87 -6.86 2.95
N ALA A 100 1.70 -6.95 3.56
CA ALA A 100 0.51 -7.43 2.88
C ALA A 100 -0.05 -6.29 2.00
N LEU A 101 -0.26 -6.56 0.71
CA LEU A 101 -1.01 -5.67 -0.16
C LEU A 101 -2.50 -5.82 0.14
N LEU A 102 -3.19 -4.76 0.58
CA LEU A 102 -4.61 -4.81 0.89
C LEU A 102 -5.49 -4.46 -0.31
N ARG A 103 -5.07 -3.46 -1.09
CA ARG A 103 -5.76 -3.00 -2.30
C ARG A 103 -4.87 -2.07 -3.11
N ILE A 104 -5.23 -1.89 -4.37
CA ILE A 104 -4.65 -0.92 -5.29
C ILE A 104 -5.79 -0.01 -5.73
N ASP A 105 -5.66 1.30 -5.63
CA ASP A 105 -6.66 2.25 -6.13
C ASP A 105 -6.07 3.05 -7.31
N PRO A 106 -6.81 3.25 -8.42
CA PRO A 106 -6.36 4.13 -9.49
C PRO A 106 -6.35 5.59 -9.00
N PHE A 107 -5.33 6.36 -9.37
CA PHE A 107 -5.27 7.79 -9.06
C PHE A 107 -5.62 8.63 -10.30
N SER A 108 -6.57 9.55 -10.14
CA SER A 108 -7.14 10.32 -11.26
C SER A 108 -6.14 11.23 -11.99
N SER A 109 -5.04 11.59 -11.33
CA SER A 109 -3.94 12.37 -11.91
C SER A 109 -2.80 11.50 -12.47
N GLY A 110 -3.06 10.20 -12.67
CA GLY A 110 -2.07 9.22 -13.13
C GLY A 110 -1.43 8.44 -11.98
N GLY A 111 -1.01 7.21 -12.26
CA GLY A 111 -0.46 6.30 -11.26
C GLY A 111 -1.52 5.58 -10.42
N GLU A 112 -1.05 4.91 -9.37
CA GLU A 112 -1.84 4.05 -8.50
C GLU A 112 -1.48 4.28 -7.03
N ILE A 113 -2.44 4.04 -6.15
CA ILE A 113 -2.25 4.07 -4.69
C ILE A 113 -2.26 2.63 -4.20
N TYR A 114 -1.12 2.19 -3.69
CA TYR A 114 -0.96 0.89 -3.06
C TYR A 114 -1.25 1.05 -1.57
N VAL A 115 -2.27 0.34 -1.08
CA VAL A 115 -2.60 0.32 0.34
C VAL A 115 -2.03 -0.95 0.92
N VAL A 116 -1.03 -0.80 1.77
CA VAL A 116 -0.25 -1.90 2.32
C VAL A 116 -0.38 -1.95 3.84
N MET A 117 -0.13 -3.12 4.41
CA MET A 117 -0.11 -3.35 5.85
C MET A 117 1.17 -4.06 6.24
N PHE A 118 1.95 -3.46 7.14
CA PHE A 118 3.18 -4.06 7.61
C PHE A 118 2.93 -5.23 8.55
N GLN A 119 3.79 -6.24 8.46
CA GLN A 119 3.66 -7.47 9.22
C GLN A 119 3.79 -7.24 10.73
N ASN A 120 4.69 -6.36 11.15
CA ASN A 120 4.99 -6.16 12.57
C ASN A 120 3.98 -5.23 13.26
N PRO A 121 3.62 -5.49 14.54
CA PRO A 121 2.84 -4.55 15.35
C PRO A 121 3.48 -3.16 15.33
N PRO A 122 2.71 -2.05 15.27
CA PRO A 122 1.26 -1.96 15.43
C PRO A 122 0.46 -2.23 14.13
N HIS A 123 1.09 -2.90 13.16
CA HIS A 123 0.54 -3.22 11.84
C HIS A 123 0.08 -1.98 11.08
N LEU A 124 1.00 -1.03 10.93
CA LEU A 124 0.73 0.21 10.22
C LEU A 124 0.15 -0.08 8.85
N VAL A 125 -0.93 0.62 8.52
CA VAL A 125 -1.53 0.62 7.19
C VAL A 125 -1.09 1.90 6.51
N VAL A 126 -0.56 1.79 5.30
CA VAL A 126 0.03 2.92 4.59
C VAL A 126 -0.49 2.97 3.16
N HIS A 127 -0.73 4.18 2.68
CA HIS A 127 -1.05 4.49 1.29
C HIS A 127 0.23 4.96 0.61
N ILE A 128 0.60 4.31 -0.49
CA ILE A 128 1.82 4.58 -1.23
C ILE A 128 1.47 4.97 -2.66
N TRP A 129 1.84 6.17 -3.08
CA TRP A 129 1.57 6.67 -4.42
C TRP A 129 2.70 6.27 -5.35
N VAL A 130 2.36 5.56 -6.41
CA VAL A 130 3.30 5.03 -7.40
C VAL A 130 2.95 5.58 -8.77
N TYR A 131 3.92 6.21 -9.42
CA TYR A 131 3.79 6.74 -10.78
C TYR A 131 4.66 5.95 -11.74
N GLU A 132 4.08 5.52 -12.87
CA GLU A 132 4.85 5.04 -14.01
C GLU A 132 5.25 6.23 -14.89
N LEU A 133 6.48 6.71 -14.74
CA LEU A 133 7.00 7.80 -15.58
C LEU A 133 7.82 7.23 -16.74
N GLY A 134 7.25 7.26 -17.94
CA GLY A 134 8.00 7.13 -19.20
C GLY A 134 8.78 5.83 -19.40
N GLY A 135 8.43 4.74 -18.71
CA GLY A 135 9.02 3.41 -18.90
C GLY A 135 10.32 3.14 -18.12
N VAL A 136 10.76 4.06 -17.25
CA VAL A 136 12.03 3.94 -16.51
C VAL A 136 11.74 3.81 -15.01
N ARG A 137 11.30 2.61 -14.59
CA ARG A 137 10.91 2.21 -13.22
C ARG A 137 9.76 3.02 -12.57
N PRO A 138 8.88 2.36 -11.81
CA PRO A 138 7.88 3.05 -11.01
C PRO A 138 8.53 3.98 -9.96
N VAL A 139 7.96 5.16 -9.78
CA VAL A 139 8.46 6.20 -8.87
C VAL A 139 7.53 6.35 -7.67
N ILE A 140 8.09 6.22 -6.48
CA ILE A 140 7.37 6.41 -5.20
C ILE A 140 7.30 7.90 -4.88
N ARG A 141 6.10 8.43 -4.68
CA ARG A 141 5.87 9.87 -4.47
C ARG A 141 5.38 10.24 -3.08
N SER A 142 4.81 9.29 -2.33
CA SER A 142 4.22 9.59 -1.01
C SER A 142 4.11 8.33 -0.18
N PHE A 143 4.20 8.50 1.14
CA PHE A 143 4.03 7.46 2.16
C PHE A 143 3.08 8.01 3.25
N LEU A 144 1.79 7.70 3.16
CA LEU A 144 0.81 8.22 4.12
C LEU A 144 0.32 7.12 5.06
N VAL A 145 0.67 7.22 6.33
CA VAL A 145 0.09 6.36 7.37
C VAL A 145 -1.42 6.62 7.46
N ASP A 146 -2.21 5.56 7.29
CA ASP A 146 -3.67 5.63 7.39
C ASP A 146 -4.06 6.05 8.82
N LYS A 147 -5.06 6.94 8.92
CA LYS A 147 -5.63 7.42 10.20
C LYS A 147 -6.46 6.36 10.93
N MET A 148 -6.43 5.13 10.47
CA MET A 148 -7.06 3.97 11.09
C MET A 148 -6.62 3.82 12.54
N SER A 149 -7.61 3.66 13.43
CA SER A 149 -7.35 3.40 14.85
C SER A 149 -6.61 2.08 15.06
N SER A 150 -5.81 1.99 16.13
CA SER A 150 -5.09 0.76 16.49
C SER A 150 -6.02 -0.46 16.62
N GLY A 151 -7.24 -0.28 17.15
CA GLY A 151 -8.23 -1.35 17.24
C GLY A 151 -8.69 -1.88 15.88
N LYS A 152 -8.86 -0.98 14.89
CA LYS A 152 -9.24 -1.39 13.53
C LYS A 152 -8.07 -2.05 12.79
N ARG A 153 -6.84 -1.55 12.95
CA ARG A 153 -5.62 -2.21 12.43
C ARG A 153 -5.46 -3.61 12.99
N LEU A 154 -5.62 -3.78 14.30
CA LEU A 154 -5.55 -5.07 14.97
C LEU A 154 -6.64 -6.04 14.48
N LYS A 155 -7.86 -5.54 14.22
CA LYS A 155 -8.94 -6.38 13.66
C LYS A 155 -8.57 -6.93 12.28
N ILE A 156 -8.01 -6.10 11.40
CA ILE A 156 -7.53 -6.54 10.08
C ILE A 156 -6.38 -7.53 10.25
N ALA A 157 -5.40 -7.22 11.10
CA ALA A 157 -4.26 -8.09 11.36
C ALA A 157 -4.70 -9.49 11.80
N ARG A 158 -5.68 -9.56 12.71
CA ARG A 158 -6.25 -10.83 13.17
C ARG A 158 -6.96 -11.60 12.06
N SER A 159 -7.69 -10.92 11.17
CA SER A 159 -8.32 -11.61 10.02
C SER A 159 -7.30 -12.14 9.01
N LEU A 160 -6.12 -11.52 8.92
CA LEU A 160 -5.04 -11.94 8.03
C LEU A 160 -3.98 -12.82 8.73
N GLN A 161 -4.16 -13.12 10.02
CA GLN A 161 -3.14 -13.80 10.84
C GLN A 161 -2.70 -15.16 10.29
N PRO A 162 -3.55 -15.97 9.64
CA PRO A 162 -3.10 -17.20 8.96
C PRO A 162 -2.08 -16.96 7.84
N TYR A 163 -2.05 -15.76 7.25
CA TYR A 163 -1.19 -15.44 6.10
C TYR A 163 -0.08 -14.45 6.41
N LEU A 164 -0.24 -13.56 7.40
CA LEU A 164 0.72 -12.50 7.67
C LEU A 164 2.14 -12.99 8.02
N ARG A 165 2.28 -14.25 8.41
CA ARG A 165 3.58 -14.89 8.68
C ARG A 165 4.13 -15.66 7.49
N GLU A 166 3.34 -15.84 6.45
CA GLU A 166 3.73 -16.56 5.25
C GLU A 166 4.55 -15.65 4.33
N ASP A 167 5.67 -16.17 3.84
CA ASP A 167 6.54 -15.43 2.93
C ASP A 167 5.78 -15.03 1.66
N TRP A 168 5.02 -15.96 1.05
CA TRP A 168 4.29 -15.66 -0.19
C TRP A 168 3.23 -14.56 -0.05
N PHE A 169 2.80 -14.23 1.17
CA PHE A 169 1.78 -13.22 1.41
C PHE A 169 2.36 -11.81 1.65
N THR A 170 3.60 -11.74 2.14
CA THR A 170 4.25 -10.47 2.54
C THR A 170 5.47 -10.12 1.72
N ARG A 171 6.02 -11.09 0.99
CA ARG A 171 7.21 -10.97 0.14
C ARG A 171 6.96 -10.06 -1.04
#